data_AF-A0A377AFL7-F1
#
_entry.id   AF-A0A377AFL7-F1
#
_cell.length_a   1.000
_cell.length_b   1.000
_cell.length_c   1.000
_cell.angle_alpha   90.00
_cell.angle_beta   90.00
_cell.angle_gamma   90.00
#
_symmetry.space_group_name_H-M   'P 1'
#
loop_
_entity.id
_entity.type
_entity.pdbx_description
1 polymer ?
#
loop_
_entity_poly.entity_id
_entity_poly.type
_entity_poly.pdbx_seq_one_letter_code
_entity_poly.pdbx_strand_id
1 'polypeptide(L)'
;MCCGHVPLLDRRFRNVATYGGNICNGATSADSATPTLIYDAKLEIHSPRGVRFVPINGFHTGPGKVSLEHDEILVAFHFPPQPKEHAGSAHFKYAMRDAMDISTIGCAAHCRLDNGNFSELRLAFGVAAPTPIRCQHAEQTAQNAPLNLQTLEAISESVLQDVAPRSSWRASKEFRLHLIQTMTKKVISEAVAAAGGKLQ
;
A
#
# COMPACT_ATOMS: atom_id res chain seq x y z
N MET A 1 7.54 -24.09 -3.85
CA MET A 1 6.07 -24.04 -3.94
C MET A 1 5.62 -22.73 -3.31
N CYS A 2 5.49 -21.68 -4.11
CA CYS A 2 5.21 -20.33 -3.62
C CYS A 2 3.74 -20.20 -3.23
N CYS A 3 3.47 -19.78 -1.99
CA CYS A 3 2.15 -19.39 -1.52
C CYS A 3 1.44 -18.49 -2.55
N GLY A 4 0.18 -18.84 -2.85
CA GLY A 4 -0.66 -18.24 -3.90
C GLY A 4 -0.77 -16.71 -3.82
N HIS A 5 0.18 -16.02 -4.45
CA HIS A 5 0.09 -14.60 -4.70
C HIS A 5 -0.83 -14.38 -5.90
N VAL A 6 -1.97 -13.74 -5.66
CA VAL A 6 -2.85 -13.26 -6.72
C VAL A 6 -2.07 -12.24 -7.56
N PRO A 7 -1.81 -12.51 -8.85
CA PRO A 7 -1.09 -11.57 -9.69
C PRO A 7 -1.92 -10.28 -9.88
N LEU A 8 -1.23 -9.13 -9.99
CA LEU A 8 -1.87 -7.82 -10.17
C LEU A 8 -2.90 -7.82 -11.32
N LEU A 9 -2.51 -8.40 -12.46
CA LEU A 9 -3.33 -8.60 -13.66
C LEU A 9 -2.90 -9.89 -14.38
N ASP A 10 -3.67 -10.36 -15.37
CA ASP A 10 -3.21 -11.43 -16.30
C ASP A 10 -2.01 -10.95 -17.14
N ARG A 11 -1.18 -11.89 -17.60
CA ARG A 11 0.07 -11.62 -18.34
C ARG A 11 -0.15 -10.73 -19.56
N ARG A 12 -1.27 -10.91 -20.28
CA ARG A 12 -1.58 -10.11 -21.47
C ARG A 12 -1.74 -8.62 -21.16
N PHE A 13 -2.40 -8.29 -20.06
CA PHE A 13 -2.54 -6.89 -19.63
C PHE A 13 -1.22 -6.33 -19.11
N ARG A 14 -0.42 -7.11 -18.38
CA ARG A 14 0.90 -6.66 -17.90
C ARG A 14 1.89 -6.33 -19.02
N ASN A 15 1.70 -6.88 -20.22
CA ASN A 15 2.57 -6.60 -21.38
C ASN A 15 2.26 -5.26 -22.06
N VAL A 16 1.07 -4.68 -21.84
CA VAL A 16 0.62 -3.45 -22.53
C VAL A 16 0.27 -2.32 -21.56
N ALA A 17 -0.09 -2.64 -20.32
CA ALA A 17 -0.39 -1.67 -19.29
C ALA A 17 0.88 -1.00 -18.76
N THR A 18 0.80 0.29 -18.48
CA THR A 18 1.88 1.06 -17.87
C THR A 18 1.62 1.29 -16.39
N TYR A 19 2.70 1.35 -15.60
CA TYR A 19 2.62 1.68 -14.17
C TYR A 19 2.04 3.09 -13.97
N GLY A 20 2.50 4.06 -14.77
CA GLY A 20 1.97 5.41 -14.83
C GLY A 20 0.48 5.46 -15.13
N GLY A 21 0.02 4.72 -16.15
CA GLY A 21 -1.40 4.64 -16.48
C GLY A 21 -2.26 4.09 -15.35
N ASN A 22 -1.76 3.10 -14.58
CA ASN A 22 -2.49 2.57 -13.43
C ASN A 22 -2.65 3.60 -12.30
N ILE A 23 -1.60 4.37 -12.02
CA ILE A 23 -1.60 5.44 -11.00
C ILE A 23 -2.47 6.63 -11.46
N CYS A 24 -2.30 7.09 -12.71
CA CYS A 24 -3.06 8.20 -13.26
C CYS A 24 -4.54 7.90 -13.48
N ASN A 25 -4.92 6.64 -13.69
CA ASN A 25 -6.33 6.23 -13.75
C ASN A 25 -7.08 6.52 -12.44
N GLY A 26 -6.38 6.61 -11.31
CA GLY A 26 -6.96 7.04 -10.03
C GLY A 26 -8.00 6.07 -9.45
N ALA A 27 -8.07 4.83 -9.95
CA ALA A 27 -8.99 3.83 -9.41
C ALA A 27 -8.63 3.50 -7.96
N THR A 28 -9.62 3.41 -7.09
CA THR A 28 -9.43 3.07 -5.67
C THR A 28 -8.82 1.69 -5.45
N SER A 29 -8.98 0.82 -6.45
CA SER A 29 -8.43 -0.53 -6.54
C SER A 29 -7.13 -0.63 -7.35
N ALA A 30 -6.41 0.48 -7.53
CA ALA A 30 -5.10 0.46 -8.19
C ALA A 30 -4.08 -0.27 -7.31
N ASP A 31 -3.73 -1.50 -7.71
CA ASP A 31 -2.82 -2.35 -6.93
C ASP A 31 -1.39 -1.80 -6.87
N SER A 32 -1.00 -0.96 -7.84
CA SER A 32 0.31 -0.32 -7.83
C SER A 32 0.41 0.84 -6.83
N ALA A 33 -0.72 1.36 -6.36
CA ALA A 33 -0.73 2.54 -5.50
C ALA A 33 -0.20 2.27 -4.09
N THR A 34 -0.53 1.13 -3.47
CA THR A 34 -0.07 0.83 -2.10
C THR A 34 1.43 0.58 -2.01
N PRO A 35 2.09 -0.17 -2.93
CA PRO A 35 3.55 -0.23 -2.95
C PRO A 35 4.19 1.15 -3.20
N THR A 36 3.62 1.95 -4.11
CA THR A 36 4.14 3.31 -4.37
C THR A 36 4.11 4.17 -3.11
N LEU A 37 3.03 4.09 -2.33
CA LEU A 37 2.84 4.82 -1.09
C LEU A 37 3.84 4.42 0.00
N ILE A 38 4.07 3.12 0.26
CA ILE A 38 5.01 2.69 1.30
C ILE A 38 6.47 3.02 0.96
N TYR A 39 6.79 3.21 -0.31
CA TYR A 39 8.12 3.62 -0.75
C TYR A 39 8.27 5.14 -0.93
N ASP A 40 7.26 5.94 -0.54
CA ASP A 40 7.31 7.40 -0.56
C ASP A 40 7.78 7.98 -1.91
N ALA A 41 7.27 7.41 -3.01
CA ALA A 41 7.67 7.83 -4.34
C ALA A 41 7.31 9.30 -4.61
N LYS A 42 8.20 10.00 -5.30
CA LYS A 42 7.92 11.30 -5.92
C LYS A 42 7.59 11.11 -7.39
N LEU A 43 6.54 11.77 -7.83
CA LEU A 43 6.00 11.72 -9.18
C LEU A 43 6.56 12.91 -9.96
N GLU A 44 7.26 12.65 -11.05
CA GLU A 44 7.76 13.68 -11.96
C GLU A 44 6.71 13.95 -13.04
N ILE A 45 6.15 15.15 -13.02
CA ILE A 45 5.07 15.58 -13.89
C ILE A 45 5.60 16.68 -14.81
N HIS A 46 5.42 16.51 -16.11
CA HIS A 46 5.81 17.48 -17.13
C HIS A 46 4.58 18.20 -17.68
N SER A 47 4.76 19.46 -18.01
CA SER A 47 3.80 20.30 -18.75
C SER A 47 4.57 21.26 -19.66
N PRO A 48 3.91 21.96 -20.59
CA PRO A 48 4.51 23.07 -21.33
C PRO A 48 5.09 24.19 -20.44
N ARG A 49 4.62 24.30 -19.19
CA ARG A 49 5.08 25.30 -18.21
C ARG A 49 6.32 24.87 -17.42
N GLY A 50 6.73 23.60 -17.54
CA GLY A 50 7.89 23.04 -16.85
C GLY A 50 7.60 21.73 -16.13
N VAL A 51 8.54 21.35 -15.26
CA VAL A 51 8.53 20.08 -14.51
C VAL A 51 8.22 20.35 -13.04
N ARG A 52 7.35 19.53 -12.44
CA ARG A 52 7.10 19.52 -11.00
C ARG A 52 7.21 18.13 -10.41
N PHE A 53 7.61 18.07 -9.14
CA PHE A 53 7.69 16.83 -8.37
C PHE A 53 6.65 16.84 -7.27
N VAL A 54 5.82 15.79 -7.20
CA VAL A 54 4.72 15.68 -6.24
C VAL A 54 4.85 14.36 -5.48
N PRO A 55 4.69 14.33 -4.14
CA PRO A 55 4.64 13.06 -3.43
C PRO A 55 3.43 12.23 -3.90
N ILE A 56 3.58 10.91 -3.97
CA ILE A 56 2.43 10.00 -4.23
C ILE A 56 1.35 10.15 -3.14
N ASN A 57 1.76 10.44 -1.91
CA ASN A 57 0.84 10.73 -0.83
C ASN A 57 0.14 12.07 -1.11
N GLY A 58 -1.18 12.03 -1.27
CA GLY A 58 -1.98 13.19 -1.71
C GLY A 58 -2.13 13.35 -3.23
N PHE A 59 -1.46 12.52 -4.05
CA PHE A 59 -1.65 12.56 -5.50
C PHE A 59 -3.06 12.11 -5.92
N HIS A 60 -3.61 11.10 -5.25
CA HIS A 60 -4.99 10.67 -5.44
C HIS A 60 -5.91 11.56 -4.60
N THR A 61 -6.72 12.38 -5.26
CA THR A 61 -7.58 13.39 -4.60
C THR A 61 -9.02 12.93 -4.43
N GLY A 62 -9.40 11.83 -5.09
CA GLY A 62 -10.70 11.19 -4.95
C GLY A 62 -10.83 9.96 -5.86
N PRO A 63 -11.97 9.25 -5.82
CA PRO A 63 -12.21 8.11 -6.70
C PRO A 63 -12.13 8.52 -8.18
N GLY A 64 -11.16 7.98 -8.93
CA GLY A 64 -10.93 8.31 -10.33
C GLY A 64 -10.37 9.73 -10.55
N LYS A 65 -9.87 10.38 -9.49
CA LYS A 65 -9.32 11.74 -9.55
C LYS A 65 -7.90 11.76 -9.01
N VAL A 66 -7.03 12.42 -9.76
CA VAL A 66 -5.60 12.60 -9.42
C VAL A 66 -5.21 14.07 -9.55
N SER A 67 -4.11 14.46 -8.93
CA SER A 67 -3.52 15.80 -9.04
C SER A 67 -2.73 15.93 -10.35
N LEU A 68 -3.44 15.86 -11.48
CA LEU A 68 -2.95 16.19 -12.81
C LEU A 68 -3.86 17.22 -13.45
N GLU A 69 -3.25 18.26 -14.01
CA GLU A 69 -3.91 19.23 -14.87
C GLU A 69 -4.06 18.69 -16.30
N HIS A 70 -4.90 19.33 -17.12
CA HIS A 70 -5.24 18.85 -18.46
C HIS A 70 -4.02 18.73 -19.41
N ASP A 71 -3.01 19.58 -19.23
CA ASP A 71 -1.79 19.61 -20.04
C ASP A 71 -0.58 19.00 -19.33
N GLU A 72 -0.82 18.17 -18.32
CA GLU A 72 0.21 17.48 -17.55
C GLU A 72 0.31 15.99 -17.87
N ILE A 73 1.54 15.48 -17.84
CA ILE A 73 1.84 14.06 -18.05
C ILE A 73 2.77 13.57 -16.94
N LEU A 74 2.43 12.45 -16.32
CA LEU A 74 3.32 11.73 -15.40
C LEU A 74 4.37 10.97 -16.21
N VAL A 75 5.63 11.33 -16.02
CA VAL A 75 6.74 10.84 -16.86
C VAL A 75 7.65 9.88 -16.13
N ALA A 76 7.85 10.07 -14.81
CA ALA A 76 8.71 9.20 -14.02
C ALA A 76 8.25 9.08 -12.55
N PHE A 77 8.73 8.00 -11.93
CA PHE A 77 8.61 7.73 -10.50
C PHE A 77 10.00 7.73 -9.88
N HIS A 78 10.19 8.54 -8.85
CA HIS A 78 11.43 8.66 -8.10
C HIS A 78 11.26 8.06 -6.72
N PHE A 79 11.84 6.89 -6.53
CA PHE A 79 11.84 6.22 -5.24
C PHE A 79 13.08 6.66 -4.44
N PRO A 80 12.92 7.22 -3.23
CA PRO A 80 14.06 7.55 -2.38
C PRO A 80 14.87 6.30 -2.05
N PRO A 81 16.20 6.42 -1.86
CA PRO A 81 17.03 5.31 -1.42
C PRO A 81 16.47 4.68 -0.15
N GLN A 82 16.28 3.36 -0.16
CA GLN A 82 15.80 2.61 1.00
C GLN A 82 16.98 1.97 1.74
N PRO A 83 16.95 1.89 3.07
CA PRO A 83 17.89 1.10 3.84
C PRO A 83 17.86 -0.35 3.36
N LYS A 84 19.03 -0.98 3.20
CA LYS A 84 19.12 -2.38 2.77
C LYS A 84 19.15 -3.36 3.95
N GLU A 85 19.70 -2.91 5.07
CA GLU A 85 19.86 -3.74 6.26
C GLU A 85 18.63 -3.67 7.14
N HIS A 86 18.23 -4.82 7.67
CA HIS A 86 17.08 -4.98 8.57
C HIS A 86 15.78 -4.35 8.05
N ALA A 87 15.64 -4.19 6.74
CA ALA A 87 14.48 -3.63 6.08
C ALA A 87 13.81 -4.67 5.19
N GLY A 88 12.48 -4.63 5.15
CA GLY A 88 11.69 -5.60 4.40
C GLY A 88 10.34 -5.02 4.04
N SER A 89 9.76 -5.53 2.96
CA SER A 89 8.44 -5.12 2.50
C SER A 89 7.64 -6.31 2.02
N ALA A 90 6.33 -6.22 2.16
CA ALA A 90 5.39 -7.18 1.60
C ALA A 90 4.17 -6.44 1.02
N HIS A 91 3.52 -7.09 0.07
CA HIS A 91 2.26 -6.64 -0.49
C HIS A 91 1.33 -7.84 -0.64
N PHE A 92 0.09 -7.67 -0.18
CA PHE A 92 -0.93 -8.69 -0.29
C PHE A 92 -2.23 -8.07 -0.81
N LYS A 93 -2.82 -8.75 -1.79
CA LYS A 93 -4.11 -8.41 -2.39
C LYS A 93 -5.10 -9.52 -2.04
N TYR A 94 -6.23 -9.12 -1.46
CA TYR A 94 -7.38 -10.00 -1.31
C TYR A 94 -8.42 -9.71 -2.40
N ALA A 95 -8.81 -10.75 -3.13
CA ALA A 95 -9.85 -10.72 -4.15
C ALA A 95 -10.67 -12.01 -4.08
N MET A 96 -11.86 -12.04 -4.70
CA MET A 96 -12.74 -13.23 -4.64
C MET A 96 -12.27 -14.37 -5.53
N ARG A 97 -11.41 -14.07 -6.51
CA ARG A 97 -10.80 -15.05 -7.42
C ARG A 97 -9.29 -14.90 -7.41
N ASP A 98 -8.59 -16.03 -7.62
CA ASP A 98 -7.13 -16.10 -7.58
C ASP A 98 -6.44 -15.41 -8.77
N ALA A 99 -7.18 -15.01 -9.80
CA ALA A 99 -6.68 -14.24 -10.94
C ALA A 99 -7.78 -13.38 -11.57
N MET A 100 -7.37 -12.31 -12.28
CA MET A 100 -8.25 -11.42 -13.05
C MET A 100 -9.42 -10.85 -12.24
N ASP A 101 -9.14 -10.42 -11.01
CA ASP A 101 -10.15 -9.83 -10.15
C ASP A 101 -9.71 -8.49 -9.58
N ILE A 102 -10.70 -7.62 -9.42
CA ILE A 102 -10.49 -6.29 -8.82
C ILE A 102 -10.35 -6.50 -7.32
N SER A 103 -9.33 -5.88 -6.74
CA SER A 103 -9.04 -5.98 -5.31
C SER A 103 -10.25 -5.64 -4.48
N THR A 104 -10.60 -6.54 -3.56
CA THR A 104 -11.52 -6.22 -2.49
C THR A 104 -10.81 -5.36 -1.46
N ILE A 105 -9.58 -5.72 -1.09
CA ILE A 105 -8.65 -4.91 -0.29
C ILE A 105 -7.22 -5.20 -0.78
N GLY A 106 -6.41 -4.15 -0.92
CA GLY A 106 -4.97 -4.26 -1.13
C GLY A 106 -4.23 -3.70 0.08
N CYS A 107 -3.16 -4.34 0.51
CA CYS A 107 -2.35 -3.92 1.65
C CYS A 107 -0.87 -4.05 1.28
N ALA A 108 -0.07 -3.03 1.61
CA ALA A 108 1.37 -3.07 1.51
C ALA A 108 1.99 -2.58 2.81
N ALA A 109 3.06 -3.23 3.26
CA ALA A 109 3.85 -2.78 4.40
C ALA A 109 5.33 -2.74 4.02
N HIS A 110 6.02 -1.73 4.54
CA HIS A 110 7.48 -1.68 4.64
C HIS A 110 7.84 -1.51 6.10
N CYS A 111 8.84 -2.23 6.58
CA CYS A 111 9.33 -2.08 7.95
C CYS A 111 10.86 -2.07 7.98
N ARG A 112 11.40 -1.45 9.01
CA ARG A 112 12.81 -1.58 9.38
C ARG A 112 12.93 -1.88 10.86
N LEU A 113 13.78 -2.83 11.19
CA LEU A 113 14.00 -3.30 12.55
C LEU A 113 15.30 -2.75 13.10
N ASP A 114 15.30 -2.37 14.37
CA ASP A 114 16.50 -2.01 15.11
C ASP A 114 16.40 -2.63 16.52
N ASN A 115 17.40 -3.43 16.90
CA ASN A 115 17.50 -4.08 18.22
C ASN A 115 16.21 -4.79 18.69
N GLY A 116 15.48 -5.43 17.79
CA GLY A 116 14.23 -6.14 18.12
C GLY A 116 12.98 -5.25 18.18
N ASN A 117 13.08 -3.98 17.77
CA ASN A 117 11.98 -3.02 17.73
C ASN A 117 11.73 -2.54 16.29
N PHE A 118 10.53 -2.03 16.03
CA PHE A 118 10.22 -1.32 14.79
C PHE A 118 10.86 0.08 14.83
N SER A 119 11.97 0.27 14.11
CA SER A 119 12.54 1.61 13.89
C SER A 119 11.72 2.43 12.91
N GLU A 120 11.01 1.74 12.00
CA GLU A 120 10.14 2.31 11.01
C GLU A 120 9.07 1.29 10.60
N LEU A 121 7.84 1.75 10.47
CA LEU A 121 6.77 1.03 9.79
C LEU A 121 6.10 2.01 8.83
N ARG A 122 5.80 1.53 7.63
CA ARG A 122 4.97 2.21 6.64
C ARG A 122 3.90 1.24 6.20
N LEU A 123 2.64 1.64 6.30
CA LEU A 123 1.50 0.78 6.01
C LEU A 123 0.55 1.52 5.09
N ALA A 124 0.18 0.89 3.97
CA ALA A 124 -0.74 1.48 3.01
C ALA A 124 -1.84 0.52 2.60
N PHE A 125 -3.04 1.07 2.42
CA PHE A 125 -4.21 0.32 1.99
C PHE A 125 -4.84 0.91 0.73
N GLY A 126 -5.31 0.00 -0.13
CA GLY A 126 -6.13 0.27 -1.30
C GLY A 126 -7.54 -0.27 -1.06
N VAL A 127 -8.54 0.40 -1.63
CA VAL A 127 -9.98 0.05 -1.46
C VAL A 127 -10.49 0.13 0.00
N ALA A 128 -9.64 0.55 0.95
CA ALA A 128 -10.00 0.77 2.35
C ALA A 128 -10.50 2.21 2.62
N ALA A 129 -10.41 3.10 1.64
CA ALA A 129 -10.89 4.48 1.67
C ALA A 129 -11.23 4.94 0.22
N PRO A 130 -11.78 6.16 0.02
CA PRO A 130 -12.04 6.71 -1.30
C PRO A 130 -10.80 6.86 -2.19
N THR A 131 -9.60 6.86 -1.61
CA THR A 131 -8.30 6.85 -2.30
C THR A 131 -7.37 5.84 -1.62
N PRO A 132 -6.28 5.41 -2.28
CA PRO A 132 -5.20 4.71 -1.59
C PRO A 132 -4.61 5.60 -0.49
N ILE A 133 -4.41 5.06 0.71
CA ILE A 133 -4.01 5.82 1.91
C ILE A 133 -2.79 5.21 2.61
N ARG A 134 -2.03 6.07 3.29
CA ARG A 134 -1.07 5.69 4.34
C ARG A 134 -1.79 5.65 5.69
N CYS A 135 -1.47 4.68 6.52
CA CYS A 135 -2.12 4.46 7.82
C CYS A 135 -1.26 5.07 8.94
N GLN A 136 -1.36 6.38 9.12
CA GLN A 136 -0.46 7.14 10.01
C GLN A 136 -0.62 6.75 11.48
N HIS A 137 -1.84 6.47 11.95
CA HIS A 137 -2.05 6.04 13.35
C HIS A 137 -1.41 4.67 13.59
N ALA A 138 -1.49 3.76 12.62
CA ALA A 138 -0.83 2.46 12.68
C ALA A 138 0.70 2.58 12.66
N GLU A 139 1.25 3.46 11.82
CA GLU A 139 2.70 3.73 11.75
C GLU A 139 3.23 4.32 13.06
N GLN A 140 2.51 5.28 13.64
CA GLN A 140 2.85 5.88 14.94
C GLN A 140 2.82 4.86 16.08
N THR A 141 1.82 3.96 16.08
CA THR A 141 1.71 2.89 17.08
C THR A 141 2.90 1.94 17.04
N ALA A 142 3.49 1.72 15.87
CA ALA A 142 4.66 0.88 15.72
C ALA A 142 5.97 1.58 16.07
N GLN A 143 6.03 2.92 16.07
CA GLN A 143 7.29 3.65 16.21
C GLN A 143 8.01 3.29 17.53
N ASN A 144 9.19 2.68 17.41
CA ASN A 144 10.02 2.18 18.50
C ASN A 144 9.37 1.09 19.37
N ALA A 145 8.24 0.53 18.94
CA ALA A 145 7.56 -0.55 19.65
C ALA A 145 8.31 -1.89 19.48
N PRO A 146 8.28 -2.78 20.49
CA PRO A 146 8.92 -4.09 20.41
C PRO A 146 8.27 -5.00 19.36
N LEU A 147 9.07 -5.83 18.70
CA LEU A 147 8.60 -6.81 17.73
C LEU A 147 7.99 -8.03 18.44
N ASN A 148 6.71 -7.95 18.78
CA ASN A 148 5.95 -9.04 19.39
C ASN A 148 4.47 -9.04 18.94
N LEU A 149 3.75 -10.08 19.32
CA LEU A 149 2.33 -10.24 18.97
C LEU A 149 1.43 -9.13 19.54
N GLN A 150 1.72 -8.61 20.72
CA GLN A 150 0.94 -7.54 21.35
C GLN A 150 1.05 -6.23 20.54
N THR A 151 2.24 -5.90 20.06
CA THR A 151 2.47 -4.75 19.17
C THR A 151 1.72 -4.94 17.85
N LEU A 152 1.75 -6.14 17.26
CA LEU A 152 0.97 -6.42 16.04
C LEU A 152 -0.54 -6.25 16.26
N GLU A 153 -1.07 -6.65 17.42
CA GLU A 153 -2.47 -6.45 17.76
C GLU A 153 -2.79 -4.95 17.82
N ALA A 154 -1.99 -4.17 18.56
CA ALA A 154 -2.17 -2.72 18.69
C ALA A 154 -2.11 -1.98 17.35
N ILE A 155 -1.18 -2.38 16.46
CA ILE A 155 -1.10 -1.83 15.09
C ILE A 155 -2.37 -2.19 14.29
N SER A 156 -2.88 -3.41 14.44
CA SER A 156 -4.10 -3.84 13.75
C SER A 156 -5.38 -3.18 14.28
N GLU A 157 -5.40 -2.69 15.52
CA GLU A 157 -6.52 -1.93 16.07
C GLU A 157 -6.45 -0.47 15.63
N SER A 158 -5.26 0.15 15.70
CA SER A 158 -5.04 1.55 15.32
C SER A 158 -5.33 1.84 13.84
N VAL A 159 -5.10 0.86 12.94
CA VAL A 159 -5.42 1.00 11.51
C VAL A 159 -6.90 1.35 11.26
N LEU A 160 -7.81 0.99 12.18
CA LEU A 160 -9.24 1.29 12.05
C LEU A 160 -9.55 2.79 12.12
N GLN A 161 -8.63 3.58 12.66
CA GLN A 161 -8.74 5.05 12.71
C GLN A 161 -8.35 5.69 11.37
N ASP A 162 -7.57 4.98 10.54
CA ASP A 162 -7.09 5.48 9.25
C ASP A 162 -8.04 5.14 8.09
N VAL A 163 -8.82 4.06 8.20
CA VAL A 163 -9.61 3.50 7.10
C VAL A 163 -11.08 3.92 7.13
N ALA A 164 -11.68 4.08 5.96
CA ALA A 164 -13.10 4.40 5.79
C ALA A 164 -13.75 3.56 4.66
N PRO A 165 -13.79 2.22 4.79
CA PRO A 165 -14.31 1.36 3.73
C PRO A 165 -15.83 1.50 3.60
N ARG A 166 -16.33 1.42 2.37
CA ARG A 166 -17.77 1.36 2.06
C ARG A 166 -18.25 -0.08 1.87
N SER A 167 -19.51 -0.33 2.15
CA SER A 167 -20.21 -1.53 1.69
C SER A 167 -20.40 -1.48 0.17
N SER A 168 -20.27 -2.62 -0.49
CA SER A 168 -20.58 -2.79 -1.91
C SER A 168 -21.03 -4.22 -2.21
N TRP A 169 -21.43 -4.47 -3.45
CA TRP A 169 -21.80 -5.81 -3.92
C TRP A 169 -20.68 -6.86 -3.78
N ARG A 170 -19.40 -6.43 -3.69
CA ARG A 170 -18.26 -7.33 -3.50
C ARG A 170 -18.04 -7.74 -2.05
N ALA A 171 -18.37 -6.86 -1.10
CA ALA A 171 -18.08 -7.04 0.32
C ALA A 171 -18.78 -5.98 1.16
N SER A 172 -19.31 -6.38 2.32
CA SER A 172 -19.81 -5.46 3.33
C SER A 172 -18.67 -4.67 3.99
N LYS A 173 -19.00 -3.54 4.62
CA LYS A 173 -18.05 -2.73 5.38
C LYS A 173 -17.43 -3.54 6.52
N GLU A 174 -18.24 -4.30 7.24
CA GLU A 174 -17.84 -5.11 8.40
C GLU A 174 -16.82 -6.17 7.99
N PHE A 175 -17.07 -6.84 6.85
CA PHE A 175 -16.13 -7.81 6.29
C PHE A 175 -14.82 -7.16 5.87
N ARG A 176 -14.87 -5.96 5.24
CA ARG A 176 -13.66 -5.20 4.88
C ARG A 176 -12.85 -4.79 6.11
N LEU A 177 -13.49 -4.34 7.18
CA LEU A 177 -12.81 -3.97 8.43
C LEU A 177 -12.09 -5.19 9.03
N HIS A 178 -12.78 -6.33 9.11
CA HIS A 178 -12.16 -7.56 9.58
C HIS A 178 -10.97 -8.02 8.71
N LEU A 179 -11.13 -7.94 7.38
CA LEU A 179 -10.05 -8.21 6.44
C LEU A 179 -8.86 -7.27 6.63
N ILE A 180 -9.11 -5.97 6.81
CA ILE A 180 -8.05 -4.97 7.02
C ILE A 180 -7.20 -5.35 8.24
N GLN A 181 -7.82 -5.67 9.39
CA GLN A 181 -7.06 -6.06 10.58
C GLN A 181 -6.24 -7.34 10.38
N THR A 182 -6.85 -8.35 9.75
CA THR A 182 -6.19 -9.64 9.46
C THR A 182 -5.03 -9.46 8.48
N MET A 183 -5.24 -8.66 7.42
CA MET A 183 -4.23 -8.35 6.42
C MET A 183 -3.09 -7.51 7.02
N THR A 184 -3.37 -6.56 7.91
CA THR A 184 -2.32 -5.80 8.63
C THR A 184 -1.34 -6.75 9.30
N LYS A 185 -1.84 -7.68 10.13
CA LYS A 185 -0.98 -8.66 10.84
C LYS A 185 -0.18 -9.52 9.86
N LYS A 186 -0.85 -10.04 8.83
CA LYS A 186 -0.21 -10.90 7.81
C LYS A 186 0.91 -10.16 7.06
N VAL A 187 0.62 -9.00 6.49
CA VAL A 187 1.55 -8.27 5.62
C VAL A 187 2.73 -7.72 6.42
N ILE A 188 2.50 -7.24 7.65
CA ILE A 188 3.61 -6.85 8.54
C ILE A 188 4.48 -8.06 8.87
N SER A 189 3.89 -9.22 9.19
CA SER A 189 4.66 -10.43 9.49
C SER A 189 5.54 -10.86 8.31
N GLU A 190 5.03 -10.78 7.08
CA GLU A 190 5.79 -11.07 5.86
C GLU A 190 6.91 -10.03 5.63
N ALA A 191 6.64 -8.74 5.88
CA ALA A 191 7.65 -7.68 5.78
C ALA A 191 8.76 -7.85 6.84
N VAL A 192 8.41 -8.22 8.07
CA VAL A 192 9.34 -8.53 9.16
C VAL A 192 10.22 -9.72 8.81
N ALA A 193 9.63 -10.79 8.26
CA ALA A 193 10.38 -11.96 7.81
C ALA A 193 11.37 -11.59 6.69
N ALA A 194 10.97 -10.73 5.74
CA ALA A 194 11.84 -10.20 4.70
C ALA A 194 12.97 -9.32 5.26
N ALA A 195 12.74 -8.62 6.38
CA ALA A 195 13.75 -7.85 7.11
C ALA A 195 14.70 -8.72 7.95
N GLY A 196 14.51 -10.04 8.00
CA GLY A 196 15.28 -10.98 8.83
C GLY A 196 14.85 -11.03 10.30
N GLY A 197 13.74 -10.39 10.66
CA GLY A 197 13.14 -10.45 11.98
C GLY A 197 12.35 -11.73 12.23
N LYS A 198 12.13 -12.05 13.50
CA LYS A 198 11.20 -13.10 13.93
C LYS A 198 10.30 -12.53 15.01
N LEU A 199 8.99 -12.69 14.82
CA LEU A 199 8.01 -12.35 15.84
C LEU A 199 8.23 -13.24 17.06
N GLN A 200 8.37 -12.61 18.22
CA GLN A 200 8.44 -13.26 19.53
C GLN A 200 7.04 -13.39 20.13
#